data_AF-A0A061NW04-F1
#
_entry.id   AF-A0A061NW04-F1
#
_cell.length_a   1.000
_cell.length_b   1.000
_cell.length_c   1.000
_cell.angle_alpha   90.00
_cell.angle_beta   90.00
_cell.angle_gamma   90.00
#
_symmetry.space_group_name_H-M   'P 1'
#
loop_
_entity.id
_entity.type
_entity.pdbx_description
1 polymer ?
#
loop_
_entity_poly.entity_id
_entity_poly.type
_entity_poly.pdbx_seq_one_letter_code
_entity_poly.pdbx_strand_id
1 'polypeptide(L)'
;MRAHTYLNVKRAAFLSVSALALSIASVTPAAAEQQFELLEVTVSDLQEAYEDGTYTAEQVTQSYLERIELYEDHYNAFTFLNDQALEEARASDERIQNGEAVHSKVYLSSLKKLLT
;
A
#
# COMPACT_ATOMS: atom_id res chain seq x y z
N MET A 1 -28.91 52.80 -15.93
CA MET A 1 -29.02 51.66 -14.99
C MET A 1 -29.34 50.42 -15.81
N ARG A 2 -28.43 49.43 -15.77
CA ARG A 2 -28.45 48.08 -16.39
C ARG A 2 -28.43 47.97 -17.92
N ALA A 3 -27.42 47.23 -18.38
CA ALA A 3 -27.02 46.99 -19.76
C ALA A 3 -27.64 45.70 -20.30
N HIS A 4 -27.99 45.73 -21.58
CA HIS A 4 -28.25 44.58 -22.44
C HIS A 4 -27.84 45.00 -23.86
N THR A 5 -27.30 44.22 -24.78
CA THR A 5 -26.77 42.86 -24.86
C THR A 5 -26.27 42.79 -26.31
N TYR A 6 -24.97 42.54 -26.48
CA TYR A 6 -24.29 41.87 -27.60
C TYR A 6 -24.44 42.37 -29.06
N LEU A 7 -23.31 42.90 -29.53
CA LEU A 7 -22.96 43.28 -30.89
C LEU A 7 -22.62 42.02 -31.71
N ASN A 8 -23.44 41.75 -32.73
CA ASN A 8 -23.07 40.89 -33.85
C ASN A 8 -22.05 41.60 -34.76
N VAL A 9 -21.60 40.92 -35.82
CA VAL A 9 -20.74 41.38 -36.92
C VAL A 9 -19.24 41.28 -36.58
N LYS A 10 -18.40 40.47 -37.24
CA LYS A 10 -18.20 40.37 -38.69
C LYS A 10 -17.52 39.05 -39.10
N ARG A 11 -18.00 38.58 -40.26
CA ARG A 11 -17.50 37.52 -41.13
C ARG A 11 -16.04 37.75 -41.54
N ALA A 12 -15.26 36.67 -41.64
CA ALA A 12 -14.42 36.35 -42.80
C ALA A 12 -13.71 35.01 -42.58
N ALA A 13 -14.03 34.04 -43.42
CA ALA A 13 -13.26 32.81 -43.58
C ALA A 13 -11.95 33.11 -44.30
N PHE A 14 -10.84 32.41 -44.00
CA PHE A 14 -9.84 31.95 -44.97
C PHE A 14 -8.87 30.92 -44.34
N LEU A 15 -8.88 29.72 -44.93
CA LEU A 15 -7.79 28.78 -45.24
C LEU A 15 -6.86 28.17 -44.16
N SER A 16 -6.90 26.83 -44.15
CA SER A 16 -5.84 25.84 -43.95
C SER A 16 -5.01 25.86 -42.66
N VAL A 17 -5.02 24.75 -41.93
CA VAL A 17 -4.03 23.66 -42.07
C VAL A 17 -4.50 22.51 -41.19
N SER A 18 -4.57 21.32 -41.78
CA SER A 18 -4.72 20.05 -41.12
C SER A 18 -3.58 19.82 -40.12
N ALA A 19 -3.89 19.88 -38.82
CA ALA A 19 -3.03 19.31 -37.78
C ALA A 19 -3.76 18.11 -37.19
N LEU A 20 -3.32 16.94 -37.64
CA LEU A 20 -3.63 15.63 -37.08
C LEU A 20 -3.33 15.68 -35.58
N ALA A 21 -4.36 15.82 -34.75
CA ALA A 21 -4.24 15.65 -33.31
C ALA A 21 -4.01 14.17 -33.05
N LEU A 22 -2.73 13.80 -32.96
CA LEU A 22 -2.28 12.52 -32.46
C LEU A 22 -2.72 12.43 -31.00
N SER A 23 -3.90 11.85 -30.78
CA SER A 23 -4.41 11.55 -29.45
C SER A 23 -3.54 10.42 -28.89
N ILE A 24 -2.50 10.79 -28.16
CA ILE A 24 -1.72 9.84 -27.39
C ILE A 24 -2.64 9.47 -26.23
N ALA A 25 -3.38 8.37 -26.39
CA ALA A 25 -4.07 7.75 -25.28
C ALA A 25 -2.99 7.39 -24.25
N SER A 26 -2.87 8.19 -23.21
CA SER A 26 -2.11 7.83 -22.01
C SER A 26 -2.81 6.60 -21.44
N VAL A 27 -2.30 5.43 -21.80
CA VAL A 27 -2.55 4.18 -21.09
C VAL A 27 -1.98 4.42 -19.70
N THR A 28 -2.83 4.87 -18.78
CA THR A 28 -2.56 4.72 -17.36
C THR A 28 -2.40 3.22 -17.14
N PRO A 29 -1.21 2.71 -16.78
CA PRO A 29 -1.14 1.36 -16.30
C PRO A 29 -2.05 1.32 -15.08
N ALA A 30 -3.15 0.56 -15.18
CA ALA A 30 -3.83 0.10 -14.00
C ALA A 30 -2.75 -0.63 -13.23
N ALA A 31 -2.25 -0.01 -12.16
CA ALA A 31 -1.42 -0.69 -11.18
C ALA A 31 -2.28 -1.87 -10.74
N ALA A 32 -1.98 -3.05 -11.27
CA ALA A 32 -2.50 -4.27 -10.71
C ALA A 32 -1.98 -4.24 -9.28
N GLU A 33 -2.86 -3.94 -8.33
CA GLU A 33 -2.59 -4.23 -6.94
C GLU A 33 -2.21 -5.71 -6.93
N GLN A 34 -0.92 -5.99 -6.81
CA GLN A 34 -0.46 -7.35 -6.60
C GLN A 34 -1.15 -7.76 -5.30
N GLN A 35 -2.19 -8.57 -5.43
CA GLN A 35 -2.89 -9.11 -4.28
C GLN A 35 -1.82 -9.74 -3.40
N PHE A 36 -1.71 -9.19 -2.22
CA PHE A 36 -0.74 -9.58 -1.24
C PHE A 36 -1.18 -10.95 -0.69
N GLU A 37 -0.76 -12.01 -1.38
CA GLU A 37 -1.26 -13.36 -1.16
C GLU A 37 -0.34 -14.13 -0.21
N LEU A 38 -0.48 -13.87 1.10
CA LEU A 38 0.23 -14.60 2.15
C LEU A 38 -0.38 -15.98 2.47
N LEU A 39 -0.81 -16.72 1.44
CA LEU A 39 -1.27 -18.08 1.63
C LEU A 39 -0.07 -19.00 1.77
N GLU A 40 -0.10 -19.85 2.80
CA GLU A 40 0.95 -20.84 3.10
C GLU A 40 2.36 -20.26 3.35
N VAL A 41 2.46 -18.96 3.61
CA VAL A 41 3.74 -18.32 3.99
C VAL A 41 4.17 -18.85 5.36
N THR A 42 5.42 -19.27 5.49
CA THR A 42 5.93 -19.71 6.80
C THR A 42 6.40 -18.53 7.63
N VAL A 43 6.51 -18.73 8.94
CA VAL A 43 7.12 -17.72 9.83
C VAL A 43 8.56 -17.42 9.42
N SER A 44 9.31 -18.40 8.90
CA SER A 44 10.68 -18.18 8.43
C SER A 44 10.73 -17.27 7.23
N ASP A 45 9.83 -17.47 6.26
CA ASP A 45 9.76 -16.64 5.05
C ASP A 45 9.42 -15.19 5.41
N LEU A 46 8.48 -14.98 6.34
CA LEU A 46 8.15 -13.64 6.82
C LEU A 46 9.33 -12.98 7.56
N GLN A 47 10.08 -13.74 8.37
CA GLN A 47 11.26 -13.20 9.05
C GLN A 47 12.32 -12.73 8.06
N GLU A 48 12.59 -13.52 7.01
CA GLU A 48 13.52 -13.13 5.95
C GLU A 48 13.00 -11.90 5.18
N ALA A 49 11.71 -11.91 4.83
CA ALA A 49 11.07 -10.79 4.13
C ALA A 49 11.05 -9.48 4.94
N TYR A 50 11.00 -9.55 6.27
CA TYR A 50 11.14 -8.37 7.12
C TYR A 50 12.59 -7.86 7.16
N GLU A 51 13.56 -8.78 7.17
CA GLU A 51 14.98 -8.42 7.23
C GLU A 51 15.50 -7.83 5.92
N ASP A 52 15.02 -8.31 4.78
CA ASP A 52 15.39 -7.80 3.46
C ASP A 52 14.51 -6.63 2.98
N GLY A 53 13.45 -6.32 3.73
CA GLY A 53 12.51 -5.23 3.45
C GLY A 53 11.50 -5.52 2.34
N THR A 54 11.38 -6.79 1.91
CA THR A 54 10.33 -7.25 0.99
C THR A 54 8.95 -6.96 1.55
N TYR A 55 8.76 -7.18 2.85
CA TYR A 55 7.53 -6.88 3.56
C TYR A 55 7.78 -6.10 4.85
N THR A 56 6.77 -5.37 5.27
CA THR A 56 6.67 -4.78 6.61
C THR A 56 5.65 -5.56 7.45
N ALA A 57 5.82 -5.56 8.76
CA ALA A 57 4.84 -6.12 9.69
C ALA A 57 3.48 -5.44 9.54
N GLU A 58 3.43 -4.12 9.27
CA GLU A 58 2.19 -3.39 8.99
C GLU A 58 1.48 -3.97 7.75
N GLN A 59 2.17 -4.15 6.62
CA GLN A 59 1.58 -4.73 5.40
C GLN A 59 1.06 -6.14 5.63
N VAL A 60 1.84 -6.97 6.33
CA VAL A 60 1.44 -8.35 6.66
C VAL A 60 0.19 -8.37 7.53
N THR A 61 0.15 -7.53 8.55
CA THR A 61 -0.98 -7.44 9.47
C THR A 61 -2.23 -6.94 8.75
N GLN A 62 -2.10 -5.87 7.97
CA GLN A 62 -3.20 -5.29 7.19
C GLN A 62 -3.82 -6.33 6.26
N SER A 63 -3.01 -7.10 5.53
CA SER A 63 -3.53 -8.15 4.64
C SER A 63 -4.34 -9.21 5.38
N TYR A 64 -3.90 -9.65 6.56
CA TYR A 64 -4.67 -10.61 7.34
C TYR A 64 -5.95 -10.00 7.91
N LEU A 65 -5.94 -8.75 8.35
CA LEU A 65 -7.16 -8.04 8.77
C LEU A 65 -8.18 -7.92 7.64
N GLU A 66 -7.75 -7.62 6.42
CA GLU A 66 -8.62 -7.59 5.23
C GLU A 66 -9.21 -8.97 4.91
N ARG A 67 -8.42 -10.04 5.08
CA ARG A 67 -8.92 -11.41 4.94
C ARG A 67 -9.91 -11.79 6.02
N ILE A 68 -9.68 -11.34 7.25
CA ILE A 68 -10.61 -11.55 8.35
C ILE A 68 -11.93 -10.84 8.01
N GLU A 69 -11.88 -9.56 7.63
CA GLU A 69 -13.06 -8.80 7.22
C GLU A 69 -13.86 -9.51 6.12
N LEU A 70 -13.18 -10.10 5.13
CA LEU A 70 -13.82 -10.81 4.03
C LEU A 70 -14.56 -12.10 4.46
N TYR A 71 -14.07 -12.82 5.47
CA TYR A 71 -14.53 -14.17 5.79
C TYR A 71 -15.17 -14.32 7.17
N GLU A 72 -15.05 -13.34 8.05
CA GLU A 72 -15.46 -13.45 9.45
C GLU A 72 -16.98 -13.60 9.61
N ASP A 73 -17.78 -13.00 8.73
CA ASP A 73 -19.24 -13.19 8.71
C ASP A 73 -19.65 -14.66 8.55
N HIS A 74 -18.82 -15.46 7.88
CA HIS A 74 -19.09 -16.88 7.64
C HIS A 74 -18.50 -17.78 8.73
N TYR A 75 -17.24 -17.56 9.08
CA TYR A 75 -16.53 -18.45 10.01
C TYR A 75 -16.71 -18.07 11.47
N ASN A 76 -16.93 -16.78 11.76
CA ASN A 76 -17.04 -16.23 13.11
C ASN A 76 -15.92 -16.78 14.02
N ALA A 77 -14.69 -16.69 13.55
CA ALA A 77 -13.52 -17.30 14.16
C ALA A 77 -12.94 -16.46 15.30
N PHE A 78 -13.22 -15.16 15.34
CA PHE A 78 -12.68 -14.21 16.31
C PHE A 78 -13.77 -13.74 17.28
N THR A 79 -13.51 -13.87 18.58
CA THR A 79 -14.39 -13.32 19.62
C THR A 79 -14.10 -11.85 19.92
N PHE A 80 -12.90 -11.39 19.58
CA PHE A 80 -12.42 -10.02 19.72
C PHE A 80 -11.27 -9.78 18.73
N LEU A 81 -11.20 -8.57 18.18
CA LEU A 81 -10.09 -8.09 17.35
C LEU A 81 -9.36 -6.96 18.08
N ASN A 82 -8.03 -6.99 18.07
CA ASN A 82 -7.20 -5.92 18.63
C ASN A 82 -7.28 -4.67 17.73
N ASP A 83 -7.85 -3.59 18.25
CA ASP A 83 -7.96 -2.30 17.55
C ASP A 83 -6.60 -1.59 17.39
N GLN A 84 -5.59 -2.01 18.15
CA GLN A 84 -4.21 -1.51 18.05
C GLN A 84 -3.29 -2.36 17.16
N ALA A 85 -3.81 -3.40 16.48
CA ALA A 85 -2.98 -4.35 15.72
C ALA A 85 -2.02 -3.68 14.71
N LEU A 86 -2.50 -2.68 13.96
CA LEU A 86 -1.67 -1.94 13.00
C LEU A 86 -0.64 -1.03 13.68
N GLU A 87 -0.97 -0.46 14.84
CA GLU A 87 -0.05 0.37 15.60
C GLU A 87 1.09 -0.47 16.19
N GLU A 88 0.78 -1.63 16.74
CA GLU A 88 1.78 -2.60 17.22
C GLU A 88 2.68 -3.10 16.09
N ALA A 89 2.11 -3.33 14.90
CA ALA A 89 2.84 -3.74 13.71
C ALA A 89 3.82 -2.66 13.25
N ARG A 90 3.38 -1.39 13.14
CA ARG A 90 4.26 -0.25 12.85
C ARG A 90 5.39 -0.10 13.87
N ALA A 91 5.09 -0.24 15.16
CA ALA A 91 6.11 -0.21 16.19
C ALA A 91 7.14 -1.34 16.00
N SER A 92 6.72 -2.50 15.45
CA SER A 92 7.64 -3.58 15.08
C SER A 92 8.56 -3.22 13.93
N ASP A 93 8.01 -2.61 12.89
CA ASP A 93 8.80 -2.13 11.76
C ASP A 93 9.84 -1.09 12.21
N GLU A 94 9.47 -0.17 13.10
CA GLU A 94 10.41 0.79 13.70
C GLU A 94 11.55 0.11 14.45
N ARG A 95 11.27 -0.93 15.24
CA ARG A 95 12.30 -1.72 15.94
C ARG A 95 13.26 -2.38 14.95
N ILE A 96 12.71 -3.00 13.89
CA ILE A 96 13.50 -3.67 12.85
C ILE A 96 14.40 -2.66 12.12
N GLN A 97 13.86 -1.49 11.75
CA GLN A 97 14.63 -0.41 11.13
C GLN A 97 15.73 0.15 12.04
N ASN A 98 15.50 0.15 13.36
CA ASN A 98 16.50 0.52 14.36
C ASN A 98 17.58 -0.57 14.60
N GLY A 99 17.54 -1.67 13.84
CA GLY A 99 18.48 -2.77 13.93
C GLY A 99 18.23 -3.71 15.11
N GLU A 100 17.04 -3.65 15.72
CA GLU A 100 16.61 -4.68 16.65
C GLU A 100 16.31 -5.96 15.89
N ALA A 101 16.74 -7.07 16.46
CA ALA A 101 16.55 -8.38 15.87
C ALA A 101 15.05 -8.73 15.79
N VAL A 102 14.61 -9.30 14.66
CA VAL A 102 13.36 -10.05 14.61
C VAL A 102 13.50 -11.26 15.54
N HIS A 103 12.44 -11.59 16.29
CA HIS A 103 12.39 -12.39 17.52
C HIS A 103 13.31 -13.66 17.60
N SER A 104 13.67 -14.30 16.48
CA SER A 104 14.59 -15.44 16.43
C SER A 104 16.05 -15.06 16.75
N LYS A 105 16.48 -13.84 16.40
CA LYS A 105 17.85 -13.34 16.67
C LYS A 105 17.96 -12.58 17.99
N VAL A 106 16.84 -12.22 18.62
CA VAL A 106 16.80 -11.50 19.92
C VAL A 106 17.46 -12.32 21.03
N TYR A 107 17.22 -13.64 21.05
CA TYR A 107 17.82 -14.53 22.06
C TYR A 107 19.35 -14.57 21.95
N LEU A 108 19.87 -14.65 20.72
CA LEU A 108 21.32 -14.72 20.46
C LEU A 108 22.02 -13.36 20.64
N SER A 109 21.35 -12.27 20.25
CA SER A 109 21.80 -10.89 20.48
C SER A 109 21.92 -10.59 21.98
N SER A 110 20.88 -10.94 22.76
CA SER A 110 20.86 -10.76 24.21
C SER A 110 21.91 -11.63 24.91
N LEU A 111 22.12 -12.86 24.44
CA LEU A 111 23.19 -13.73 24.95
C LEU A 111 24.59 -13.17 24.66
N LYS A 112 24.84 -12.62 23.47
CA LYS A 112 26.14 -11.99 23.15
C LYS A 112 26.42 -10.77 24.03
N LYS A 113 25.42 -9.91 24.27
CA LYS A 113 25.54 -8.77 25.20
C LYS A 113 25.82 -9.19 26.64
N LEU A 114 25.32 -10.35 27.07
CA LEU A 114 25.59 -10.90 28.42
C LEU A 114 26.97 -11.57 28.54
N LEU A 115 27.61 -11.91 27.42
CA LEU A 115 28.89 -12.62 27.36
C LEU A 115 30.09 -11.74 26.96
N THR A 116 29.89 -10.42 26.80
CA THR A 116 30.93 -9.45 26.45
C THR A 116 30.99 -8.36 27.50
#